data_AF-A0A1J6HPY8-F1
#
_entry.id   AF-A0A1J6HPY8-F1
#
_cell.length_a   1.000
_cell.length_b   1.000
_cell.length_c   1.000
_cell.angle_alpha   90.00
_cell.angle_beta   90.00
_cell.angle_gamma   90.00
#
_symmetry.space_group_name_H-M   'P 1'
#
loop_
_entity.id
_entity.type
_entity.pdbx_description
1 polymer ?
#
loop_
_entity_poly.entity_id
_entity_poly.type
_entity_poly.pdbx_seq_one_letter_code
_entity_poly.pdbx_strand_id
1 'polypeptide(L)'
;MNNARRKNIAAIKARISELLAQAEEIKTDVETIRDEEQEYRDNMPESLADGEKGEKADAAIDALDQVIQDLESLTENDFDAQLDTAAE
;
A
#
# COMPACT_ATOMS: atom_id res chain seq x y z
N MET A 1 9.03 36.23 4.73
CA MET A 1 9.30 35.16 3.74
C MET A 1 9.38 33.78 4.41
N ASN A 2 10.13 33.64 5.51
CA ASN A 2 10.22 32.38 6.27
C ASN A 2 8.86 31.86 6.81
N ASN A 3 7.98 32.75 7.29
CA ASN A 3 6.63 32.35 7.74
C ASN A 3 5.75 31.72 6.64
N ALA A 4 5.85 32.21 5.39
CA ALA A 4 5.09 31.63 4.28
C ALA A 4 5.63 30.25 3.89
N ARG A 5 6.96 30.08 3.89
CA ARG A 5 7.61 28.77 3.69
C ARG A 5 7.16 27.76 4.74
N ARG A 6 7.26 28.12 6.03
CA ARG A 6 6.85 27.25 7.16
C ARG A 6 5.36 26.87 7.09
N LYS A 7 4.48 27.82 6.74
CA LYS A 7 3.05 27.53 6.54
C LYS A 7 2.81 26.52 5.41
N ASN A 8 3.54 26.64 4.30
CA ASN A 8 3.41 25.71 3.18
C ASN A 8 3.93 24.31 3.55
N ILE A 9 5.04 24.21 4.29
CA ILE A 9 5.56 22.94 4.79
C ILE A 9 4.54 22.25 5.71
N ALA A 10 3.92 22.99 6.63
CA ALA A 10 2.87 22.45 7.49
C ALA A 10 1.64 21.94 6.69
N ALA A 11 1.27 22.63 5.61
CA ALA A 11 0.20 22.19 4.72
C ALA A 11 0.58 20.92 3.93
N ILE A 12 1.84 20.78 3.52
CA ILE A 12 2.36 19.55 2.90
C ILE A 12 2.32 18.40 3.92
N LYS A 13 2.78 18.64 5.15
CA LYS A 13 2.76 17.66 6.24
C LYS A 13 1.36 17.09 6.45
N ALA A 14 0.36 17.95 6.59
CA ALA A 14 -1.04 17.52 6.75
C ALA A 14 -1.53 16.63 5.59
N ARG A 15 -1.20 17.01 4.34
CA ARG A 15 -1.58 16.23 3.15
C ARG A 15 -0.86 14.88 3.08
N ILE A 16 0.39 14.81 3.52
CA ILE A 16 1.12 13.54 3.61
C ILE A 16 0.48 12.66 4.69
N SER A 17 0.15 13.20 5.86
CA SER A 17 -0.54 12.42 6.90
C SER A 17 -1.88 11.85 6.42
N GLU A 18 -2.67 12.64 5.67
CA GLU A 18 -3.89 12.17 5.03
C GLU A 18 -3.63 11.06 4.00
N LEU A 19 -2.60 11.23 3.15
CA LEU A 19 -2.20 10.23 2.17
C LEU A 19 -1.76 8.92 2.82
N LEU A 20 -0.99 8.98 3.92
CA LEU A 20 -0.54 7.78 4.63
C LEU A 20 -1.70 7.03 5.28
N ALA A 21 -2.67 7.75 5.85
CA ALA A 21 -3.89 7.14 6.39
C ALA A 21 -4.69 6.42 5.29
N GLN A 22 -4.83 7.06 4.11
CA GLN A 22 -5.48 6.44 2.96
C GLN A 22 -4.70 5.23 2.42
N ALA A 23 -3.37 5.30 2.41
CA ALA A 23 -2.52 4.19 1.97
C ALA A 23 -2.70 2.97 2.87
N GLU A 24 -2.80 3.15 4.19
CA GLU A 24 -3.07 2.06 5.13
C GLU A 24 -4.48 1.46 4.97
N GLU A 25 -5.50 2.29 4.73
CA GLU A 25 -6.86 1.82 4.43
C GLU A 25 -6.88 0.98 3.15
N ILE A 26 -6.28 1.50 2.07
CA ILE A 26 -6.18 0.78 0.78
C ILE A 26 -5.38 -0.51 0.96
N LYS A 27 -4.30 -0.50 1.74
CA LYS A 27 -3.50 -1.71 2.00
C LYS A 27 -4.37 -2.79 2.66
N THR A 28 -5.17 -2.43 3.65
CA THR A 28 -6.09 -3.35 4.33
C THR A 28 -7.12 -3.95 3.36
N ASP A 29 -7.65 -3.13 2.44
CA ASP A 29 -8.57 -3.61 1.40
C ASP A 29 -7.87 -4.58 0.43
N VAL A 30 -6.64 -4.29 0.04
CA VAL A 30 -5.85 -5.15 -0.85
C VAL A 30 -5.49 -6.47 -0.16
N GLU A 31 -5.08 -6.44 1.11
CA GLU A 31 -4.84 -7.63 1.94
C GLU A 31 -6.08 -8.52 2.01
N THR A 32 -7.26 -7.91 2.21
CA THR A 32 -8.53 -8.65 2.25
C THR A 32 -8.77 -9.40 0.93
N ILE A 33 -8.61 -8.72 -0.22
CA ILE A 33 -8.79 -9.35 -1.53
C ILE A 33 -7.74 -10.43 -1.80
N ARG A 34 -6.49 -10.18 -1.39
CA ARG A 34 -5.39 -11.15 -1.51
C ARG A 34 -5.70 -12.42 -0.74
N ASP A 35 -6.20 -12.28 0.49
CA ASP A 35 -6.58 -13.41 1.33
C ASP A 35 -7.78 -14.19 0.73
N GLU A 36 -8.76 -13.51 0.15
CA GLU A 36 -9.87 -14.14 -0.59
C GLU A 36 -9.36 -14.93 -1.81
N GLU A 37 -8.41 -14.39 -2.58
CA GLU A 37 -7.82 -15.07 -3.73
C GLU A 37 -6.96 -16.28 -3.30
N GLN A 38 -6.23 -16.16 -2.19
CA GLN A 38 -5.49 -17.27 -1.59
C GLN A 38 -6.45 -18.40 -1.15
N GLU A 39 -7.56 -18.07 -0.49
CA GLU A 39 -8.58 -19.05 -0.12
C GLU A 39 -9.20 -19.72 -1.37
N TYR A 40 -9.44 -18.96 -2.43
CA TYR A 40 -9.91 -19.51 -3.71
C TYR A 40 -8.88 -20.49 -4.32
N ARG A 41 -7.60 -20.13 -4.29
CA ARG A 41 -6.49 -20.95 -4.80
C ARG A 41 -6.31 -22.23 -4.01
N ASP A 42 -6.40 -22.15 -2.69
CA ASP A 42 -6.22 -23.29 -1.77
C ASP A 42 -7.39 -24.29 -1.87
N ASN A 43 -8.60 -23.80 -2.14
CA ASN A 43 -9.80 -24.63 -2.31
C ASN A 43 -9.98 -25.17 -3.75
N MET A 44 -9.07 -24.84 -4.67
CA MET A 44 -9.19 -25.22 -6.07
C MET A 44 -8.98 -26.73 -6.27
N PRO A 45 -9.80 -27.43 -7.07
CA PRO A 45 -9.54 -28.81 -7.47
C PRO A 45 -8.20 -28.93 -8.22
N GLU A 46 -7.45 -29.99 -7.98
CA GLU A 46 -6.12 -30.24 -8.58
C GLU A 46 -6.12 -30.10 -10.12
N SER A 47 -7.17 -30.58 -10.78
CA SER A 47 -7.32 -30.47 -12.23
C SER A 47 -7.46 -29.03 -12.77
N LEU A 48 -7.85 -28.07 -11.93
CA LEU A 48 -7.91 -26.65 -12.26
C LEU A 48 -6.68 -25.90 -11.73
N ALA A 49 -6.13 -26.34 -10.60
CA ALA A 49 -4.96 -25.77 -9.95
C ALA A 49 -3.69 -25.92 -10.80
N ASP A 50 -3.52 -27.06 -11.48
CA ASP A 50 -2.38 -27.30 -12.38
C ASP A 50 -2.57 -26.68 -13.78
N GLY A 51 -3.70 -26.00 -14.02
CA GLY A 51 -4.04 -25.41 -15.30
C GLY A 51 -3.99 -23.88 -15.30
N GLU A 52 -4.43 -23.30 -16.42
CA GLU A 52 -4.46 -21.84 -16.64
C GLU A 52 -5.21 -21.07 -15.54
N LYS A 53 -6.17 -21.71 -14.85
CA LYS A 53 -6.90 -21.07 -13.74
C LYS A 53 -6.04 -20.92 -12.49
N GLY A 54 -5.28 -21.95 -12.11
CA GLY A 54 -4.33 -21.87 -10.99
C GLY A 54 -3.22 -20.85 -11.27
N GLU A 55 -2.64 -20.89 -12.47
CA GLU A 55 -1.62 -19.90 -12.88
C GLU A 55 -2.13 -18.46 -12.80
N LYS A 56 -3.40 -18.20 -13.14
CA LYS A 56 -4.00 -16.87 -13.03
C LYS A 56 -4.24 -16.44 -11.59
N ALA A 57 -4.68 -17.36 -10.72
CA ALA A 57 -4.85 -17.08 -9.31
C ALA A 57 -3.49 -16.79 -8.65
N ASP A 58 -2.45 -17.57 -8.94
CA ASP A 58 -1.08 -17.34 -8.45
C ASP A 58 -0.57 -15.97 -8.91
N ALA A 59 -0.75 -15.62 -10.19
CA ALA A 59 -0.35 -14.31 -10.71
C ALA A 59 -1.16 -13.14 -10.10
N ALA A 60 -2.42 -13.36 -9.74
CA ALA A 60 -3.24 -12.34 -9.07
C ALA A 60 -2.75 -12.11 -7.63
N ILE A 61 -2.46 -13.19 -6.89
CA ILE A 61 -1.89 -13.12 -5.53
C ILE A 61 -0.55 -12.39 -5.56
N ASP A 62 0.36 -12.77 -6.45
CA ASP A 62 1.67 -12.11 -6.60
C ASP A 62 1.54 -10.61 -6.88
N ALA A 63 0.58 -10.22 -7.73
CA ALA A 63 0.34 -8.82 -8.05
C ALA A 63 -0.21 -8.04 -6.85
N LEU A 64 -1.11 -8.63 -6.06
CA LEU A 64 -1.67 -8.01 -4.86
C LEU A 64 -0.61 -7.89 -3.76
N ASP A 65 0.22 -8.91 -3.55
CA ASP A 65 1.34 -8.88 -2.61
C ASP A 65 2.36 -7.79 -2.98
N GLN A 66 2.60 -7.55 -4.27
CA GLN A 66 3.47 -6.45 -4.71
C GLN A 66 2.85 -5.08 -4.37
N VAL A 67 1.54 -4.91 -4.53
CA VAL A 67 0.86 -3.66 -4.16
C VAL A 67 0.93 -3.42 -2.65
N ILE A 68 0.77 -4.47 -1.84
CA ILE A 68 0.90 -4.38 -0.38
C ILE A 68 2.31 -3.90 -0.01
N GLN A 69 3.36 -4.51 -0.58
CA GLN A 69 4.75 -4.12 -0.35
C GLN A 69 5.04 -2.67 -0.75
N ASP A 70 4.49 -2.21 -1.88
CA ASP A 70 4.66 -0.83 -2.34
C ASP A 70 3.99 0.17 -1.38
N LEU A 71 2.82 -0.17 -0.84
CA LEU A 71 2.10 0.64 0.15
C LEU A 71 2.80 0.65 1.51
N GLU A 72 3.31 -0.48 1.99
CA GLU A 72 4.13 -0.55 3.21
C GLU A 72 5.39 0.29 3.07
N SER A 73 6.09 0.16 1.93
CA SER A 73 7.27 0.96 1.64
C SER A 73 6.96 2.46 1.65
N LEU A 74 5.77 2.86 1.19
CA LEU A 74 5.32 4.25 1.26
C LEU A 74 5.10 4.69 2.72
N THR A 75 4.42 3.88 3.53
CA THR A 75 4.02 4.23 4.89
C THR A 75 5.16 4.18 5.92
N GLU A 76 6.21 3.42 5.65
CA GLU A 76 7.43 3.38 6.48
C GLU A 76 8.34 4.62 6.34
N ASN A 77 8.10 5.51 5.37
CA ASN A 77 8.92 6.71 5.19
C ASN A 77 8.73 7.73 6.33
N ASP A 78 9.85 8.23 6.87
CA ASP A 78 9.86 9.30 7.87
C ASP A 78 9.77 10.70 7.24
N PHE A 79 8.64 10.97 6.57
CA PHE A 79 8.37 12.29 5.99
C PHE A 79 8.31 13.39 7.03
N ASP A 80 7.88 13.06 8.26
CA ASP A 80 7.73 14.01 9.35
C ASP A 80 9.07 14.61 9.77
N ALA A 81 10.10 13.78 10.01
CA ALA A 81 11.43 14.27 10.37
C ALA A 81 12.07 15.11 9.24
N GLN A 82 11.87 14.71 7.99
CA GLN A 82 12.38 15.43 6.82
C GLN A 82 11.75 16.83 6.69
N LEU A 83 10.42 16.92 6.89
CA LEU A 83 9.69 18.19 6.82
C LEU A 83 9.95 19.08 8.02
N ASP A 84 10.13 18.50 9.22
CA ASP A 84 10.49 19.26 10.41
C ASP A 84 11.87 19.91 10.24
N THR A 85 12.85 19.17 9.71
CA THR A 85 14.17 19.73 9.35
C THR A 85 14.06 20.85 8.31
N ALA A 86 13.20 20.69 7.29
CA ALA A 86 12.99 21.73 6.28
C ALA A 86 12.27 22.99 6.81
N ALA A 87 11.55 22.86 7.93
CA ALA A 87 10.81 23.94 8.56
C ALA A 87 11.72 24.86 9.39
N GLU A 88 12.87 24.39 9.88
CA GLU A 88 13.86 25.18 10.63
C GLU A 88 14.34 26.42 9.87
#